data_AF-A0A7X8DJ83-F1
#
_entry.id   AF-A0A7X8DJ83-F1
#
_cell.length_a   1.000
_cell.length_b   1.000
_cell.length_c   1.000
_cell.angle_alpha   90.00
_cell.angle_beta   90.00
_cell.angle_gamma   90.00
#
_symmetry.space_group_name_H-M   'P 1'
#
loop_
_entity.id
_entity.type
_entity.pdbx_description
1 polymer ?
#
loop_
_entity_poly.entity_id
_entity_poly.type
_entity_poly.pdbx_seq_one_letter_code
_entity_poly.pdbx_strand_id
1 'polypeptide(L)'
;MQYIKKIILENFQSHKYSEITLDPYLNVIVGPSDQGKSAIIRALKWALFNEPAGDFFIREGENESSVTVIFSDGIKVRRYRSRSKNLYYLYGASGEEIIFEGFGTSVPQEVRDKISIRNVELDSNLSNSINISEQLEGPFLLSEKNSTKANSIGRIVGVHIVDDALKSTLKDLRNLGARKKKHEEILLGLEENLGEYDYLDELVDKLSILRDIKQDIYNKDIRLNKLSQLFKNLNETERRLSSTKEDLKDLENIHGLIEVEARLSKQIQKFRYINHKFITLNNIGSQIRNDNGILSSLQNFSKADGIAKSIAELHIKLNHLGRLNTRYRDTIGKIEENKEVLSQLKDIRYIDINLNLIEKNLKMLKELTNLKMQQGRINKSLSIGKVYMEQLSEVDRVSDLQDSLEAKINLLDRLMDYRNSYNDIGTNRARIKNDLKDIDLQVGDMIERYRSLLIKIEVCPICFNSIDRPKVDEIIDSYR
;
A
#
# COMPACT_ATOMS: atom_id res chain seq x y z
N MET A 1 65.79 3.95 -19.49
CA MET A 1 65.17 5.29 -19.63
C MET A 1 64.33 5.26 -20.90
N GLN A 2 63.04 5.59 -20.83
CA GLN A 2 62.16 5.63 -22.00
C GLN A 2 62.47 6.91 -22.78
N TYR A 3 62.69 6.80 -24.09
CA TYR A 3 62.93 7.94 -24.98
C TYR A 3 62.26 7.70 -26.33
N ILE A 4 62.02 8.78 -27.08
CA ILE A 4 61.45 8.69 -28.43
C ILE A 4 62.55 8.23 -29.38
N LYS A 5 62.37 7.05 -29.98
CA LYS A 5 63.33 6.45 -30.91
C LYS A 5 63.06 6.87 -32.36
N LYS A 6 61.79 6.99 -32.73
CA LYS A 6 61.40 7.30 -34.11
C LYS A 6 60.06 8.04 -34.17
N ILE A 7 59.96 8.97 -35.10
CA ILE A 7 58.74 9.75 -35.40
C ILE A 7 58.42 9.55 -36.88
N ILE A 8 57.16 9.22 -37.18
CA ILE A 8 56.65 9.09 -38.55
C ILE A 8 55.49 10.07 -38.70
N LEU A 9 55.58 10.97 -39.67
CA LEU A 9 54.53 11.91 -40.03
C LEU A 9 53.96 11.58 -41.40
N GLU A 10 52.65 11.48 -41.48
CA GLU A 10 51.89 11.24 -42.72
C GLU A 10 50.88 12.39 -42.90
N ASN A 11 50.97 13.09 -44.02
CA ASN A 11 50.08 14.20 -44.39
C ASN A 11 49.88 15.25 -43.28
N PHE A 12 50.95 15.57 -42.56
CA PHE A 12 50.94 16.52 -41.43
C PHE A 12 51.64 17.82 -41.83
N GLN A 13 50.88 18.91 -41.98
CA GLN A 13 51.35 20.21 -42.46
C GLN A 13 52.21 20.07 -43.74
N SER A 14 53.47 20.53 -43.71
CA SER A 14 54.39 20.46 -44.86
C SER A 14 54.91 19.04 -45.14
N HIS A 15 54.70 18.07 -44.25
CA HIS A 15 55.21 16.70 -44.37
C HIS A 15 54.19 15.80 -45.08
N LYS A 16 54.53 15.30 -46.28
CA LYS A 16 53.73 14.26 -46.98
C LYS A 16 53.97 12.91 -46.32
N TYR A 17 55.24 12.53 -46.27
CA TYR A 17 55.74 11.39 -45.52
C TYR A 17 57.11 11.78 -44.98
N SER A 18 57.32 11.67 -43.68
CA SER A 18 58.63 11.94 -43.07
C SER A 18 58.89 10.96 -41.95
N GLU A 19 60.04 10.33 -41.99
CA GLU A 19 60.48 9.35 -40.99
C GLU A 19 61.79 9.85 -40.39
N ILE A 20 61.76 10.10 -39.08
CA ILE A 20 62.86 10.72 -38.34
C ILE A 20 63.28 9.75 -37.26
N THR A 21 64.52 9.28 -37.35
CA THR A 21 65.13 8.44 -36.29
C THR A 21 65.93 9.35 -35.37
N LEU A 22 65.69 9.23 -34.06
CA LEU A 22 66.32 10.05 -33.04
C LEU A 22 67.39 9.25 -32.29
N ASP A 23 68.48 9.93 -31.97
CA ASP A 23 69.49 9.46 -31.02
C ASP A 23 68.95 9.52 -29.58
N PRO A 24 69.40 8.65 -28.65
CA PRO A 24 68.95 8.69 -27.26
C PRO A 24 69.23 9.99 -26.51
N TYR A 25 70.18 10.80 -27.00
CA TYR A 25 70.64 12.01 -26.33
C TYR A 25 70.22 13.27 -27.08
N LEU A 26 71.19 14.02 -27.63
CA LEU A 26 70.95 15.32 -28.24
C LEU A 26 70.63 15.19 -29.72
N ASN A 27 69.45 15.68 -30.11
CA ASN A 27 69.02 15.74 -31.50
C ASN A 27 68.84 17.20 -31.91
N VAL A 28 69.51 17.63 -32.99
CA VAL A 28 69.42 19.00 -33.51
C VAL A 28 68.83 18.97 -34.91
N ILE A 29 67.66 19.58 -35.10
CA ILE A 29 66.97 19.68 -36.39
C ILE A 29 67.31 21.03 -37.03
N VAL A 30 68.14 21.00 -38.08
CA VAL A 30 68.58 22.20 -38.82
C VAL A 30 67.93 22.29 -40.19
N GLY A 31 67.80 23.50 -40.70
CA GLY A 31 67.25 23.76 -42.04
C GLY A 31 66.83 25.23 -42.20
N PRO A 32 66.44 25.66 -43.41
CA PRO A 32 65.88 26.99 -43.65
C PRO A 32 64.58 27.23 -42.87
N SER A 33 64.21 28.50 -42.66
CA SER A 33 62.88 28.85 -42.12
C SER A 33 61.76 28.36 -43.04
N ASP A 34 60.58 28.10 -42.45
CA ASP A 34 59.37 27.63 -43.14
C ASP A 34 59.47 26.29 -43.88
N GLN A 35 60.46 25.47 -43.54
CA GLN A 35 60.64 24.11 -44.10
C GLN A 35 60.00 23.00 -43.25
N GLY A 36 59.11 23.34 -42.31
CA GLY A 36 58.40 22.34 -41.49
C GLY A 36 59.11 21.89 -40.20
N LYS A 37 60.25 22.48 -39.84
CA LYS A 37 60.95 22.15 -38.56
C LYS A 37 60.01 22.25 -37.35
N SER A 38 59.25 23.34 -37.25
CA SER A 38 58.27 23.54 -36.17
C SER A 38 57.06 22.59 -36.29
N ALA A 39 56.76 22.07 -37.48
CA ALA A 39 55.68 21.11 -37.69
C ALA A 39 55.99 19.77 -37.00
N ILE A 40 57.27 19.38 -36.90
CA ILE A 40 57.70 18.17 -36.19
C ILE A 40 57.35 18.26 -34.70
N ILE A 41 57.64 19.41 -34.07
CA ILE A 41 57.30 19.64 -32.65
C ILE A 41 55.78 19.68 -32.45
N ARG A 42 55.03 20.32 -33.36
CA ARG A 42 53.56 20.31 -33.32
C ARG A 42 52.98 18.92 -33.50
N ALA A 43 53.58 18.09 -34.34
CA ALA A 43 53.16 16.70 -34.54
C ALA A 43 53.35 15.87 -33.28
N LEU A 44 54.50 16.02 -32.60
CA LEU A 44 54.74 15.40 -31.30
C LEU A 44 53.71 15.87 -30.27
N LYS A 45 53.46 17.18 -30.20
CA LYS A 45 52.46 17.74 -29.29
C LYS A 45 51.05 17.18 -29.58
N TRP A 46 50.73 17.01 -30.85
CA TRP A 46 49.44 16.45 -31.28
C TRP A 46 49.31 14.96 -30.92
N ALA A 47 50.37 14.18 -31.13
CA ALA A 47 50.38 12.76 -30.82
C ALA A 47 50.42 12.46 -29.31
N LEU A 48 51.04 13.32 -28.50
CA LEU A 48 51.25 13.06 -27.07
C LEU A 48 50.25 13.78 -26.16
N PHE A 49 49.74 14.94 -26.58
CA PHE A 49 48.85 15.80 -25.78
C PHE A 49 47.50 16.08 -26.44
N ASN A 50 47.26 15.58 -27.66
CA ASN A 50 46.06 15.90 -28.47
C ASN A 50 45.92 17.41 -28.78
N GLU A 51 47.03 18.14 -28.81
CA GLU A 51 47.08 19.58 -29.09
C GLU A 51 47.94 19.84 -30.34
N PRO A 52 47.46 20.61 -31.32
CA PRO A 52 46.27 21.46 -31.27
C PRO A 52 44.97 20.75 -31.69
N ALA A 53 43.83 21.32 -31.28
CA ALA A 53 42.50 20.84 -31.65
C ALA A 53 42.13 21.23 -33.11
N GLY A 54 41.15 20.55 -33.70
CA GLY A 54 40.72 20.79 -35.08
C GLY A 54 41.46 19.94 -36.11
N ASP A 55 41.43 20.34 -37.37
CA ASP A 55 41.95 19.60 -38.53
C ASP A 55 42.95 20.41 -39.37
N PHE A 56 43.33 21.61 -38.93
CA PHE A 56 44.24 22.50 -39.64
C PHE A 56 45.67 21.97 -39.82
N PHE A 57 46.03 20.91 -39.09
CA PHE A 57 47.32 20.24 -39.25
C PHE A 57 47.31 19.21 -40.39
N ILE A 58 46.14 18.88 -40.96
CA ILE A 58 46.06 18.05 -42.17
C ILE A 58 46.64 18.85 -43.33
N ARG A 59 47.56 18.23 -44.08
CA ARG A 59 48.17 18.83 -45.27
C ARG A 59 47.10 19.24 -46.29
N GLU A 60 47.26 20.41 -46.91
CA GLU A 60 46.35 20.86 -47.98
C GLU A 60 46.28 19.85 -49.13
N GLY A 61 45.05 19.52 -49.55
CA GLY A 61 44.78 18.53 -50.59
C GLY A 61 44.59 17.09 -50.08
N GLU A 62 44.86 16.83 -48.80
CA GLU A 62 44.71 15.51 -48.18
C GLU A 62 43.48 15.46 -47.25
N ASN A 63 42.92 14.27 -47.02
CA ASN A 63 41.71 14.08 -46.19
C ASN A 63 41.98 13.43 -44.83
N GLU A 64 43.22 13.01 -44.60
CA GLU A 64 43.65 12.31 -43.40
C GLU A 64 45.09 12.69 -43.03
N SER A 65 45.41 12.62 -41.74
CA SER A 65 46.75 12.80 -41.21
C SER A 65 47.01 11.81 -40.10
N SER A 66 48.26 11.33 -40.02
CA SER A 66 48.69 10.41 -38.99
C SER A 66 50.09 10.78 -38.47
N VAL A 67 50.27 10.68 -37.15
CA VAL A 67 51.55 10.85 -36.50
C VAL A 67 51.80 9.64 -35.62
N THR A 68 52.93 8.99 -35.83
CA THR A 68 53.33 7.80 -35.07
C THR A 68 54.61 8.11 -34.31
N VAL A 69 54.59 7.85 -33.00
CA VAL A 69 55.73 7.97 -32.09
C VAL A 69 56.09 6.58 -31.59
N ILE A 70 57.35 6.19 -31.78
CA ILE A 70 57.89 4.89 -31.35
C ILE A 70 58.91 5.15 -30.24
N PHE A 71 58.70 4.50 -29.10
CA PHE A 71 59.55 4.60 -27.92
C PHE A 71 60.62 3.50 -27.88
N SER A 72 61.64 3.69 -27.04
CA SER A 72 62.79 2.77 -26.92
C SER A 72 62.45 1.40 -26.34
N ASP A 73 61.34 1.28 -25.62
CA ASP A 73 60.79 0.05 -25.02
C ASP A 73 59.90 -0.76 -25.98
N GLY A 74 59.75 -0.30 -27.22
CA GLY A 74 58.91 -0.95 -28.23
C GLY A 74 57.45 -0.49 -28.22
N ILE A 75 57.05 0.38 -27.28
CA ILE A 75 55.72 0.99 -27.29
C ILE A 75 55.61 1.91 -28.50
N LYS A 76 54.47 1.85 -29.19
CA LYS A 76 54.17 2.74 -30.31
C LYS A 76 52.79 3.36 -30.12
N VAL A 77 52.72 4.67 -30.31
CA VAL A 77 51.47 5.44 -30.28
C VAL A 77 51.26 6.05 -31.65
N ARG A 78 50.15 5.74 -32.30
CA ARG A 78 49.74 6.40 -33.54
C ARG A 78 48.48 7.21 -33.31
N ARG A 79 48.59 8.50 -33.58
CA ARG A 79 47.47 9.43 -33.60
C ARG A 79 46.98 9.57 -35.03
N TYR A 80 45.70 9.30 -35.27
CA TYR A 80 45.11 9.34 -36.60
C TYR A 80 43.85 10.19 -36.61
N ARG A 81 43.70 11.04 -37.64
CA ARG A 81 42.50 11.83 -37.86
C ARG A 81 42.19 11.92 -39.35
N SER A 82 40.91 11.75 -39.66
CA SER A 82 40.31 12.06 -40.96
C SER A 82 39.04 12.89 -40.74
N ARG A 83 38.33 13.25 -41.82
CA ARG A 83 37.03 13.94 -41.72
C ARG A 83 35.99 13.17 -40.91
N SER A 84 36.05 11.84 -40.90
CA SER A 84 35.06 10.97 -40.26
C SER A 84 35.58 10.21 -39.05
N LYS A 85 36.90 10.07 -38.89
CA LYS A 85 37.50 9.24 -37.84
C LYS A 85 38.50 10.04 -37.01
N ASN A 86 38.50 9.76 -35.71
CA ASN A 86 39.37 10.40 -34.75
C ASN A 86 39.88 9.34 -33.77
N LEU A 87 41.07 8.80 -34.02
CA LEU A 87 41.55 7.55 -33.42
C LEU A 87 42.90 7.71 -32.72
N TYR A 88 43.08 6.98 -31.62
CA TYR A 88 44.38 6.66 -31.05
C TYR A 88 44.62 5.17 -31.18
N TYR A 89 45.81 4.80 -31.65
CA TYR A 89 46.29 3.42 -31.67
C TYR A 89 47.44 3.30 -30.68
N LEU A 90 47.36 2.33 -29.79
CA LEU A 90 48.42 1.96 -28.86
C LEU A 90 48.88 0.55 -29.19
N TYR A 91 50.18 0.41 -29.44
CA TYR A 91 50.83 -0.86 -29.66
C TYR A 91 51.74 -1.16 -28.47
N GLY A 92 51.47 -2.27 -27.78
CA GLY A 92 52.29 -2.77 -26.68
C GLY A 92 53.64 -3.33 -27.16
N ALA A 93 54.58 -3.53 -26.23
CA ALA A 93 55.92 -4.09 -26.53
C ALA A 93 55.86 -5.54 -27.09
N SER A 94 54.77 -6.24 -26.81
CA SER A 94 54.40 -7.59 -27.28
C SER A 94 53.68 -7.59 -28.64
N GLY A 95 53.36 -6.42 -29.21
CA GLY A 95 52.66 -6.28 -30.49
C GLY A 95 51.13 -6.24 -30.39
N GLU A 96 50.56 -6.22 -29.19
CA GLU A 96 49.11 -6.06 -28.99
C GLU A 96 48.64 -4.65 -29.35
N GLU A 97 47.59 -4.56 -30.18
CA GLU A 97 47.01 -3.31 -30.71
C GLU A 97 45.69 -3.00 -30.02
N ILE A 98 45.60 -1.79 -29.46
CA ILE A 98 44.38 -1.25 -28.84
C ILE A 98 44.00 0.04 -29.57
N ILE A 99 42.73 0.14 -29.97
CA ILE A 99 42.17 1.29 -30.68
C ILE A 99 41.23 2.04 -29.74
N PHE A 100 41.43 3.35 -29.62
CA PHE A 100 40.59 4.22 -28.83
C PHE A 100 39.81 5.20 -29.71
N GLU A 101 38.50 5.20 -29.51
CA GLU A 101 37.51 6.08 -30.14
C GLU A 101 36.78 6.92 -29.08
N GLY A 102 36.24 8.09 -29.46
CA GLY A 102 35.35 8.86 -28.58
C GLY A 102 36.00 9.52 -27.34
N PHE A 103 37.33 9.61 -27.25
CA PHE A 103 38.06 10.18 -26.10
C PHE A 103 37.96 11.72 -25.93
N GLY A 104 37.14 12.39 -26.75
CA GLY A 104 36.88 13.82 -26.66
C GLY A 104 38.13 14.68 -26.90
N THR A 105 38.40 15.59 -25.95
CA THR A 105 39.53 16.54 -26.00
C THR A 105 40.79 16.03 -25.32
N SER A 106 40.68 15.04 -24.43
CA SER A 106 41.82 14.50 -23.67
C SER A 106 42.40 13.24 -24.31
N VAL A 107 43.70 13.01 -24.11
CA VAL A 107 44.35 11.74 -24.51
C VAL A 107 43.78 10.58 -23.68
N PRO A 108 43.50 9.39 -24.27
CA PRO A 108 43.07 8.20 -23.52
C PRO A 108 44.00 7.90 -22.35
N GLN A 109 43.43 7.44 -21.23
CA GLN A 109 44.18 7.27 -19.98
C GLN A 109 45.25 6.19 -20.11
N GLU A 110 44.93 5.10 -20.80
CA GLU A 110 45.81 3.97 -21.10
C GLU A 110 47.02 4.41 -21.93
N VAL A 111 46.81 5.32 -22.88
CA VAL A 111 47.90 5.91 -23.68
C VAL A 111 48.78 6.77 -22.78
N ARG A 112 48.20 7.65 -21.96
CA ARG A 112 48.93 8.53 -21.03
C ARG A 112 49.77 7.76 -20.01
N ASP A 113 49.22 6.68 -19.46
CA ASP A 113 49.90 5.87 -18.45
C ASP A 113 51.06 5.06 -19.05
N LYS A 114 50.94 4.63 -20.31
CA LYS A 114 52.02 3.91 -21.02
C LYS A 114 53.15 4.81 -21.49
N ILE A 115 52.86 6.03 -21.96
CA ILE A 115 53.90 6.98 -22.40
C ILE A 115 54.58 7.71 -21.25
N SER A 116 53.97 7.74 -20.05
CA SER A 116 54.50 8.42 -18.86
C SER A 116 54.84 9.92 -19.06
N ILE A 117 54.30 10.54 -20.10
CA ILE A 117 54.40 11.97 -20.40
C ILE A 117 53.04 12.59 -20.07
N ARG A 118 53.02 13.55 -19.14
CA ARG A 118 51.79 14.17 -18.62
C ARG A 118 51.92 15.69 -18.61
N ASN A 119 50.82 16.36 -18.89
CA ASN A 119 50.71 17.79 -18.58
C ASN A 119 50.70 17.97 -17.06
N VAL A 120 51.42 18.99 -16.58
CA VAL A 120 51.41 19.37 -15.17
C VAL A 120 50.42 20.51 -15.00
N GLU A 121 49.47 20.33 -14.10
CA GLU A 121 48.52 21.37 -13.70
C GLU A 121 49.23 22.38 -12.80
N LEU A 122 49.40 23.60 -13.30
CA LEU A 122 50.03 24.72 -12.61
C LEU A 122 49.01 25.52 -11.79
N ASP A 123 47.79 25.64 -12.31
CA ASP A 123 46.64 26.25 -11.64
C ASP A 123 45.34 25.62 -12.18
N SER A 124 44.21 25.91 -11.53
CA SER A 124 42.87 25.41 -11.84
C SER A 124 42.46 25.43 -13.32
N ASN A 125 43.05 26.33 -14.13
CA ASN A 125 42.80 26.46 -15.58
C ASN A 125 44.07 26.40 -16.45
N LEU A 126 45.25 26.17 -15.86
CA LEU A 126 46.53 26.23 -16.57
C LEU A 126 47.25 24.89 -16.42
N SER A 127 47.32 24.16 -17.53
CA SER A 127 48.14 22.96 -17.66
C SER A 127 49.30 23.27 -18.61
N ASN A 128 50.52 22.93 -18.22
CA ASN A 128 51.69 23.10 -19.09
C ASN A 128 52.43 21.76 -19.28
N SER A 129 52.92 21.52 -20.49
CA SER A 129 53.78 20.38 -20.82
C SER A 129 55.23 20.71 -20.46
N ILE A 130 55.73 20.20 -19.34
CA ILE A 130 57.14 20.43 -18.94
C ILE A 130 58.13 19.86 -19.98
N ASN A 131 57.72 18.82 -20.72
CA ASN A 131 58.57 18.11 -21.67
C ASN A 131 58.68 18.77 -23.05
N ILE A 132 57.77 19.68 -23.42
CA ILE A 132 57.77 20.35 -24.72
C ILE A 132 57.61 21.85 -24.48
N SER A 133 58.57 22.64 -24.94
CA SER A 133 58.48 24.10 -24.91
C SER A 133 58.22 24.66 -26.32
N GLU A 134 57.33 25.66 -26.40
CA GLU A 134 56.96 26.30 -27.67
C GLU A 134 57.93 27.41 -28.07
N GLN A 135 57.87 27.77 -29.36
CA GLN A 135 58.63 28.90 -29.87
C GLN A 135 58.16 30.20 -29.20
N LEU A 136 59.09 30.96 -28.62
CA LEU A 136 58.84 32.18 -27.83
C LEU A 136 58.16 31.95 -26.47
N GLU A 137 58.06 30.71 -25.99
CA GLU A 137 57.65 30.46 -24.61
C GLU A 137 58.73 31.00 -23.66
N GLY A 138 58.30 31.73 -22.63
CA GLY A 138 59.20 32.23 -21.59
C GLY A 138 59.78 31.08 -20.76
N PRO A 139 60.86 31.32 -19.99
CA PRO A 139 61.40 30.29 -19.12
C PRO A 139 60.34 29.80 -18.12
N PHE A 140 60.18 28.46 -18.03
CA PHE A 140 59.17 27.80 -17.20
C PHE A 140 59.09 28.41 -15.79
N LEU A 141 57.86 28.72 -15.34
CA LEU A 141 57.51 29.41 -14.09
C LEU A 141 58.06 30.83 -13.91
N LEU A 142 59.12 31.26 -14.59
CA LEU A 142 59.68 32.60 -14.42
C LEU A 142 58.80 33.67 -15.09
N SER A 143 58.17 33.33 -16.22
CA SER A 143 57.23 34.19 -16.95
C SER A 143 55.80 34.21 -16.37
N GLU A 144 55.47 33.29 -15.46
CA GLU A 144 54.12 33.17 -14.90
C GLU A 144 53.81 34.24 -13.83
N LYS A 145 52.52 34.42 -13.49
CA LYS A 145 52.10 35.31 -12.39
C LYS A 145 52.53 34.74 -11.03
N ASN A 146 52.81 35.61 -10.05
CA ASN A 146 53.23 35.19 -8.71
C ASN A 146 52.26 34.20 -8.04
N SER A 147 50.94 34.36 -8.25
CA SER A 147 49.92 33.42 -7.76
C SER A 147 50.07 32.04 -8.40
N THR A 148 50.24 31.98 -9.73
CA THR A 148 50.44 30.75 -10.48
C THR A 148 51.73 30.06 -10.06
N LYS A 149 52.81 30.82 -9.82
CA LYS A 149 54.07 30.27 -9.29
C LYS A 149 53.87 29.63 -7.93
N ALA A 150 53.23 30.33 -6.99
CA ALA A 150 52.96 29.81 -5.65
C ALA A 150 52.08 28.55 -5.69
N ASN A 151 51.00 28.57 -6.50
CA ASN A 151 50.12 27.42 -6.70
C ASN A 151 50.85 26.23 -7.33
N SER A 152 51.68 26.48 -8.36
CA SER A 152 52.46 25.44 -9.03
C SER A 152 53.45 24.78 -8.07
N ILE A 153 54.17 25.58 -7.28
CA ILE A 153 55.09 25.06 -6.26
C ILE A 153 54.31 24.29 -5.19
N GLY A 154 53.19 24.82 -4.71
CA GLY A 154 52.31 24.14 -3.75
C GLY A 154 51.75 22.82 -4.28
N ARG A 155 51.45 22.74 -5.58
CA ARG A 155 51.03 21.51 -6.26
C ARG A 155 52.17 20.49 -6.37
N ILE A 156 53.35 20.94 -6.79
CA ILE A 156 54.56 20.10 -6.87
C ILE A 156 54.92 19.50 -5.51
N VAL A 157 54.79 20.29 -4.42
CA VAL A 157 55.09 19.84 -3.04
C VAL A 157 53.92 19.08 -2.39
N GLY A 158 52.73 19.06 -3.01
CA GLY A 158 51.56 18.35 -2.48
C GLY A 158 50.74 19.12 -1.43
N VAL A 159 51.03 20.41 -1.20
CA VAL A 159 50.33 21.25 -0.21
C VAL A 159 48.89 21.55 -0.63
N HIS A 160 48.60 21.57 -1.93
CA HIS A 160 47.26 21.80 -2.49
C HIS A 160 46.16 20.88 -1.93
N ILE A 161 46.51 19.66 -1.49
CA ILE A 161 45.57 18.71 -0.88
C ILE A 161 44.96 19.30 0.41
N VAL A 162 45.79 20.00 1.20
CA VAL A 162 45.36 20.63 2.45
C VAL A 162 44.47 21.84 2.15
N ASP A 163 44.85 22.65 1.16
CA ASP A 163 44.07 23.82 0.74
C ASP A 163 42.69 23.41 0.19
N ASP A 164 42.63 22.33 -0.58
CA ASP A 164 41.37 21.78 -1.11
C ASP A 164 40.48 21.22 0.00
N ALA A 165 41.06 20.50 0.98
CA ALA A 165 40.34 20.01 2.16
C ALA A 165 39.79 21.16 3.03
N LEU A 166 40.57 22.22 3.24
CA LEU A 166 40.11 23.42 3.94
C LEU A 166 38.94 24.08 3.19
N LYS A 167 39.07 24.23 1.88
CA LYS A 167 38.03 24.82 1.02
C LYS A 167 36.74 24.01 1.04
N SER A 168 36.81 22.67 1.01
CA SER A 168 35.62 21.82 1.11
C SER A 168 34.97 21.95 2.48
N THR A 169 35.76 21.89 3.55
CA THR A 169 35.27 21.99 4.93
C THR A 169 34.57 23.33 5.19
N LEU A 170 35.13 24.44 4.71
CA LEU A 170 34.51 25.76 4.81
C LEU A 170 33.23 25.90 3.97
N LYS A 171 33.13 25.16 2.86
CA LYS A 171 31.89 25.09 2.07
C LYS A 171 30.81 24.32 2.83
N ASP A 172 31.17 23.20 3.43
CA ASP A 172 30.23 22.37 4.20
C ASP A 172 29.72 23.10 5.44
N LEU A 173 30.60 23.81 6.15
CA LEU A 173 30.21 24.64 7.29
C LEU A 173 29.15 25.68 6.92
N ARG A 174 29.34 26.38 5.78
CA ARG A 174 28.37 27.36 5.28
C ARG A 174 27.03 26.72 4.92
N ASN A 175 27.06 25.56 4.27
CA ASN A 175 25.85 24.83 3.89
C ASN A 175 25.06 24.35 5.11
N LEU A 176 25.75 23.81 6.13
CA LEU A 176 25.13 23.37 7.37
C LEU A 176 24.53 24.54 8.15
N GLY A 177 25.23 25.68 8.22
CA GLY A 177 24.70 26.89 8.83
C GLY A 177 23.40 27.37 8.17
N ALA A 178 23.34 27.39 6.84
CA ALA A 178 22.13 27.76 6.11
C ALA A 178 20.96 26.78 6.36
N ARG A 179 21.24 25.47 6.41
CA ARG A 179 20.22 24.45 6.72
C ARG A 179 19.68 24.61 8.13
N LYS A 180 20.55 24.85 9.12
CA LYS A 180 20.15 25.09 10.50
C LYS A 180 19.16 26.24 10.59
N LYS A 181 19.50 27.39 9.99
CA LYS A 181 18.63 28.57 10.00
C LYS A 181 17.25 28.29 9.38
N LYS A 182 17.22 27.57 8.25
CA LYS A 182 15.97 27.16 7.60
C LYS A 182 15.10 26.28 8.51
N HIS A 183 15.71 25.34 9.24
CA HIS A 183 14.97 24.50 10.17
C HIS A 183 14.45 25.28 11.38
N GLU A 184 15.20 26.25 11.88
CA GLU A 184 14.75 27.15 12.95
C GLU A 184 13.53 27.98 12.51
N GLU A 185 13.53 28.50 11.28
CA GLU A 185 12.37 29.22 10.71
C GLU A 185 11.13 28.32 10.55
N ILE A 186 11.32 27.06 10.11
CA ILE A 186 10.22 26.09 10.00
C ILE A 186 9.65 25.73 11.38
N LEU A 187 10.52 25.54 12.38
CA LEU A 187 10.11 25.21 13.74
C LEU A 187 9.22 26.32 14.32
N LEU A 188 9.66 27.58 14.20
CA LEU A 188 8.87 28.73 14.65
C LEU A 188 7.50 28.78 13.97
N GLY A 189 7.44 28.56 12.65
CA GLY A 189 6.16 28.52 11.93
C GLY A 189 5.25 27.36 12.36
N LEU A 190 5.82 26.18 12.69
CA LEU A 190 5.06 25.05 13.20
C LEU A 190 4.53 25.29 14.62
N GLU A 191 5.32 25.94 15.48
CA GLU A 191 4.90 26.33 16.83
C GLU A 191 3.74 27.34 16.78
N GLU A 192 3.80 28.34 15.89
CA GLU A 192 2.70 29.28 15.66
C GLU A 192 1.43 28.56 15.16
N ASN A 193 1.57 27.66 14.19
CA ASN A 193 0.44 26.88 13.66
C ASN A 193 -0.16 25.95 14.73
N LEU A 194 0.65 25.37 15.62
CA LEU A 194 0.17 24.53 16.72
C LEU A 194 -0.69 25.34 17.71
N GLY A 195 -0.31 26.59 17.98
CA GLY A 195 -1.09 27.49 18.84
C GLY A 195 -2.51 27.76 18.33
N GLU A 196 -2.77 27.65 17.01
CA GLU A 196 -4.13 27.75 16.47
C GLU A 196 -5.05 26.62 16.98
N TYR A 197 -4.49 25.50 17.43
CA TYR A 197 -5.24 24.30 17.84
C TYR A 197 -5.33 24.11 19.36
N ASP A 198 -4.87 25.07 20.17
CA ASP A 198 -4.92 25.01 21.64
C ASP A 198 -6.34 24.73 22.18
N TYR A 199 -7.38 25.14 21.44
CA TYR A 199 -8.78 24.92 21.80
C TYR A 199 -9.25 23.46 21.70
N LEU A 200 -8.49 22.57 21.06
CA LEU A 200 -8.86 21.17 20.89
C LEU A 200 -8.89 20.42 22.22
N ASP A 201 -7.98 20.73 23.15
CA ASP A 201 -7.96 20.11 24.47
C ASP A 201 -9.24 20.42 25.26
N GLU A 202 -9.69 21.68 25.22
CA GLU A 202 -10.98 22.06 25.82
C GLU A 202 -12.17 21.36 25.16
N LEU A 203 -12.12 21.11 23.84
CA LEU A 203 -13.16 20.39 23.13
C LEU A 203 -13.20 18.91 23.53
N VAL A 204 -12.05 18.28 23.75
CA VAL A 204 -11.96 16.90 24.27
C VAL A 204 -12.61 16.82 25.65
N ASP A 205 -12.30 17.77 26.53
CA ASP A 205 -12.91 17.84 27.87
C ASP A 205 -14.43 18.04 27.79
N LYS A 206 -14.91 19.00 26.98
CA LYS A 206 -16.36 19.21 26.75
C LYS A 206 -17.04 17.95 26.21
N LEU A 207 -16.38 17.22 25.30
CA LEU A 207 -16.93 16.01 24.71
C LEU A 207 -17.02 14.86 25.72
N SER A 208 -16.08 14.77 26.65
CA SER A 208 -16.14 13.81 27.77
C SER A 208 -17.37 14.06 28.65
N ILE A 209 -17.60 15.32 29.05
CA ILE A 209 -18.76 15.72 29.85
C ILE A 209 -20.07 15.40 29.12
N LEU A 210 -20.14 15.69 27.82
CA LEU A 210 -21.32 15.39 27.01
C LEU A 210 -21.60 13.89 26.89
N ARG A 211 -20.56 13.05 26.84
CA ARG A 211 -20.71 11.58 26.85
C ARG A 211 -21.29 11.09 28.16
N ASP A 212 -20.81 11.62 29.28
CA ASP A 212 -21.31 11.25 30.61
C ASP A 212 -22.78 11.65 30.77
N ILE A 213 -23.14 12.88 30.37
CA ILE A 213 -24.54 13.34 30.37
C ILE A 213 -25.42 12.44 29.50
N LYS A 214 -24.96 12.06 28.30
CA LYS A 214 -25.70 11.17 27.40
C LYS A 214 -25.92 9.80 28.04
N GLN A 215 -24.91 9.26 28.72
CA GLN A 215 -25.01 7.98 29.42
C GLN A 215 -26.02 8.05 30.57
N ASP A 216 -26.02 9.15 31.31
CA ASP A 216 -27.00 9.41 32.37
C ASP A 216 -28.43 9.50 31.85
N ILE A 217 -28.65 10.18 30.72
CA ILE A 217 -29.96 10.25 30.07
C ILE A 217 -30.43 8.84 29.67
N TYR A 218 -29.54 8.04 29.06
CA TYR A 218 -29.86 6.67 28.67
C TYR A 218 -30.27 5.79 29.87
N ASN A 219 -29.51 5.87 30.97
CA ASN A 219 -29.82 5.15 32.20
C ASN A 219 -31.17 5.59 32.80
N LYS A 220 -31.47 6.89 32.78
CA LYS A 220 -32.76 7.43 33.24
C LYS A 220 -33.92 6.97 32.36
N ASP A 221 -33.74 6.90 31.03
CA ASP A 221 -34.76 6.42 30.10
C ASP A 221 -35.08 4.93 30.32
N ILE A 222 -34.07 4.08 30.50
CA ILE A 222 -34.28 2.67 30.89
C ILE A 222 -35.10 2.56 32.17
N ARG A 223 -34.76 3.37 33.18
CA ARG A 223 -35.48 3.36 34.46
C ARG A 223 -36.92 3.84 34.29
N LEU A 224 -37.17 4.86 33.47
CA LEU A 224 -38.50 5.37 33.17
C LEU A 224 -39.35 4.31 32.46
N ASN A 225 -38.78 3.62 31.47
CA ASN A 225 -39.44 2.52 30.75
C ASN A 225 -39.78 1.35 31.69
N LYS A 226 -38.89 1.02 32.64
CA LYS A 226 -39.17 0.01 33.65
C LYS A 226 -40.30 0.44 34.59
N LEU A 227 -40.30 1.70 35.04
CA LEU A 227 -41.35 2.24 35.90
C LEU A 227 -42.70 2.31 35.19
N SER A 228 -42.73 2.70 33.91
CA SER A 228 -43.97 2.75 33.13
C SER A 228 -44.55 1.36 32.90
N GLN A 229 -43.70 0.36 32.67
CA GLN A 229 -44.14 -1.04 32.57
C GLN A 229 -44.69 -1.55 33.91
N LEU A 230 -44.01 -1.26 35.03
CA LEU A 230 -44.50 -1.62 36.36
C LEU A 230 -45.84 -0.95 36.67
N PHE A 231 -46.01 0.32 36.30
CA PHE A 231 -47.27 1.04 36.47
C PHE A 231 -48.41 0.44 35.64
N LYS A 232 -48.14 0.05 34.39
CA LYS A 232 -49.13 -0.70 33.57
C LYS A 232 -49.54 -2.01 34.22
N ASN A 233 -48.56 -2.80 34.69
CA ASN A 233 -48.82 -4.07 35.37
C ASN A 233 -49.62 -3.88 36.66
N LEU A 234 -49.34 -2.81 37.42
CA LEU A 234 -50.07 -2.48 38.64
C LEU A 234 -51.54 -2.15 38.32
N ASN A 235 -51.80 -1.30 37.32
CA ASN A 235 -53.16 -0.98 36.87
C ASN A 235 -53.92 -2.22 36.37
N GLU A 236 -53.26 -3.12 35.63
CA GLU A 236 -53.88 -4.38 35.22
C GLU A 236 -54.23 -5.26 36.41
N THR A 237 -53.35 -5.32 37.40
CA THR A 237 -53.57 -6.10 38.62
C THR A 237 -54.71 -5.52 39.45
N GLU A 238 -54.80 -4.20 39.58
CA GLU A 238 -55.92 -3.52 40.25
C GLU A 238 -57.25 -3.77 39.54
N ARG A 239 -57.28 -3.73 38.20
CA ARG A 239 -58.48 -4.07 37.41
C ARG A 239 -58.92 -5.51 37.65
N ARG A 240 -57.98 -6.46 37.62
CA ARG A 240 -58.26 -7.87 37.92
C ARG A 240 -58.77 -8.04 39.34
N LEU A 241 -58.19 -7.33 40.31
CA LEU A 241 -58.63 -7.39 41.70
C LEU A 241 -60.05 -6.83 41.87
N SER A 242 -60.39 -5.77 41.12
CA SER A 242 -61.75 -5.23 41.08
C SER A 242 -62.74 -6.23 40.48
N SER A 243 -62.42 -6.84 39.33
CA SER A 243 -63.30 -7.83 38.71
C SER A 243 -63.49 -9.06 39.60
N THR A 244 -62.42 -9.57 40.22
CA THR A 244 -62.53 -10.69 41.17
C THR A 244 -63.36 -10.34 42.41
N LYS A 245 -63.33 -9.09 42.87
CA LYS A 245 -64.22 -8.62 43.96
C LYS A 245 -65.69 -8.57 43.52
N GLU A 246 -65.97 -8.16 42.29
CA GLU A 246 -67.32 -8.19 41.71
C GLU A 246 -67.80 -9.64 41.56
N ASP A 247 -66.98 -10.53 41.01
CA ASP A 247 -67.27 -11.96 40.87
C ASP A 247 -67.56 -12.59 42.25
N LEU A 248 -66.78 -12.26 43.29
CA LEU A 248 -67.01 -12.75 44.65
C LEU A 248 -68.32 -12.26 45.25
N LYS A 249 -68.72 -11.02 44.94
CA LYS A 249 -69.99 -10.44 45.40
C LYS A 249 -71.19 -11.14 44.73
N ASP A 250 -71.07 -11.50 43.45
CA ASP A 250 -72.09 -12.27 42.74
C ASP A 250 -72.22 -13.70 43.30
N LEU A 251 -71.13 -14.26 43.84
CA LEU A 251 -71.09 -15.58 44.46
C LEU A 251 -71.61 -15.59 45.93
N GLU A 252 -71.80 -14.44 46.59
CA GLU A 252 -72.33 -14.38 47.97
C GLU A 252 -73.75 -14.98 48.08
N ASN A 253 -74.52 -14.98 46.99
CA ASN A 253 -75.91 -15.45 46.98
C ASN A 253 -76.11 -16.94 46.64
N ILE A 254 -75.02 -17.73 46.60
CA ILE A 254 -75.10 -19.18 46.34
C ILE A 254 -75.96 -19.90 47.38
N HIS A 255 -75.94 -19.47 48.64
CA HIS A 255 -76.77 -20.08 49.69
C HIS A 255 -78.28 -19.89 49.47
N GLY A 256 -78.70 -18.74 48.93
CA GLY A 256 -80.11 -18.49 48.57
C GLY A 256 -80.57 -19.35 47.37
N LEU A 257 -79.68 -19.62 46.42
CA LEU A 257 -79.96 -20.51 45.28
C LEU A 257 -80.21 -21.96 45.73
N ILE A 258 -79.46 -22.45 46.72
CA ILE A 258 -79.65 -23.80 47.27
C ILE A 258 -81.03 -23.92 47.97
N GLU A 259 -81.47 -22.90 48.71
CA GLU A 259 -82.80 -22.90 49.33
C GLU A 259 -83.94 -22.84 48.29
N VAL A 260 -83.77 -22.05 47.23
CA VAL A 260 -84.74 -21.97 46.13
C VAL A 260 -84.84 -23.29 45.37
N GLU A 261 -83.71 -23.96 45.11
CA GLU A 261 -83.67 -25.29 44.50
C GLU A 261 -84.41 -26.34 45.34
N ALA A 262 -84.15 -26.37 46.66
CA ALA A 262 -84.82 -27.28 47.59
C ALA A 262 -86.34 -27.04 47.64
N ARG A 263 -86.77 -25.77 47.60
CA ARG A 263 -88.19 -25.38 47.57
C ARG A 263 -88.87 -25.79 46.26
N LEU A 264 -88.22 -25.54 45.12
CA LEU A 264 -88.72 -25.93 43.80
C LEU A 264 -88.85 -27.45 43.69
N SER A 265 -87.86 -28.19 44.18
CA SER A 265 -87.91 -29.66 44.21
C SER A 265 -89.09 -30.20 45.01
N LYS A 266 -89.40 -29.62 46.18
CA LYS A 266 -90.62 -29.95 46.95
C LYS A 266 -91.91 -29.63 46.18
N GLN A 267 -91.97 -28.48 45.51
CA GLN A 267 -93.14 -28.11 44.71
C GLN A 267 -93.35 -29.05 43.51
N ILE A 268 -92.27 -29.43 42.83
CA ILE A 268 -92.31 -30.39 41.71
C ILE A 268 -92.79 -31.76 42.20
N GLN A 269 -92.33 -32.24 43.36
CA GLN A 269 -92.84 -33.49 43.94
C GLN A 269 -94.33 -33.41 44.27
N LYS A 270 -94.79 -32.29 44.86
CA LYS A 270 -96.20 -32.07 45.17
C LYS A 270 -97.06 -32.03 43.89
N PHE A 271 -96.58 -31.36 42.84
CA PHE A 271 -97.23 -31.35 41.53
C PHE A 271 -97.31 -32.75 40.92
N ARG A 272 -96.21 -33.52 40.94
CA ARG A 272 -96.21 -34.92 40.46
C ARG A 272 -97.23 -35.78 41.21
N TYR A 273 -97.34 -35.63 42.53
CA TYR A 273 -98.34 -36.35 43.34
C TYR A 273 -99.78 -35.96 42.99
N ILE A 274 -100.07 -34.65 42.87
CA ILE A 274 -101.40 -34.16 42.50
C ILE A 274 -101.77 -34.62 41.09
N ASN A 275 -100.85 -34.53 40.14
CA ASN A 275 -101.07 -34.95 38.77
C ASN A 275 -101.33 -36.46 38.69
N HIS A 276 -100.61 -37.28 39.47
CA HIS A 276 -100.88 -38.71 39.56
C HIS A 276 -102.28 -39.01 40.09
N LYS A 277 -102.74 -38.31 41.14
CA LYS A 277 -104.11 -38.43 41.65
C LYS A 277 -105.15 -37.99 40.62
N PHE A 278 -104.90 -36.91 39.88
CA PHE A 278 -105.78 -36.42 38.80
C PHE A 278 -105.92 -37.45 37.67
N ILE A 279 -104.80 -38.08 37.24
CA ILE A 279 -104.81 -39.17 36.26
C ILE A 279 -105.62 -40.36 36.78
N THR A 280 -105.47 -40.72 38.05
CA THR A 280 -106.21 -41.83 38.67
C THR A 280 -107.72 -41.54 38.68
N LEU A 281 -108.11 -40.30 38.98
CA LEU A 281 -109.51 -39.86 39.02
C LEU A 281 -110.14 -39.89 37.62
N ASN A 282 -109.39 -39.46 36.59
CA ASN A 282 -109.83 -39.59 35.20
C ASN A 282 -109.97 -41.05 34.75
N ASN A 283 -109.08 -41.95 35.21
CA ASN A 283 -109.18 -43.38 34.92
C ASN A 283 -110.39 -44.03 35.62
N ILE A 284 -110.71 -43.65 36.86
CA ILE A 284 -111.94 -44.10 37.55
C ILE A 284 -113.17 -43.55 36.82
N GLY A 285 -113.14 -42.29 36.37
CA GLY A 285 -114.22 -41.70 35.57
C GLY A 285 -114.39 -42.34 34.18
N SER A 286 -113.31 -42.86 33.57
CA SER A 286 -113.41 -43.64 32.34
C SER A 286 -113.95 -45.06 32.60
N GLN A 287 -113.57 -45.70 33.71
CA GLN A 287 -114.13 -46.99 34.14
C GLN A 287 -115.63 -46.91 34.43
N ILE A 288 -116.09 -45.88 35.17
CA ILE A 288 -117.54 -45.67 35.43
C ILE A 288 -118.33 -45.47 34.13
N ARG A 289 -117.75 -44.80 33.12
CA ARG A 289 -118.39 -44.66 31.81
C ARG A 289 -118.42 -46.00 31.05
N ASN A 290 -117.38 -46.81 31.17
CA ASN A 290 -117.29 -48.11 30.52
C ASN A 290 -118.27 -49.12 31.14
N ASP A 291 -118.40 -49.15 32.46
CA ASP A 291 -119.31 -50.04 33.19
C ASP A 291 -120.79 -49.68 32.93
N ASN A 292 -121.11 -48.38 32.76
CA ASN A 292 -122.43 -47.92 32.30
C ASN A 292 -122.69 -48.25 30.81
N GLY A 293 -121.64 -48.30 29.98
CA GLY A 293 -121.71 -48.79 28.59
C GLY A 293 -121.99 -50.30 28.50
N ILE A 294 -121.48 -51.08 29.44
CA ILE A 294 -121.72 -52.53 29.54
C ILE A 294 -123.13 -52.83 30.08
N LEU A 295 -123.65 -51.99 30.99
CA LEU A 295 -125.04 -52.08 31.48
C LEU A 295 -126.11 -51.71 30.42
N SER A 296 -125.77 -50.88 29.43
CA SER A 296 -126.68 -50.44 28.35
C SER A 296 -126.60 -51.28 27.07
N SER A 297 -125.56 -52.09 26.90
CA SER A 297 -125.35 -52.97 25.73
C SER A 297 -125.92 -54.38 25.88
N LEU A 298 -126.52 -54.71 27.03
CA LEU A 298 -127.19 -55.99 27.32
C LEU A 298 -128.69 -56.02 27.01
N GLN A 299 -129.24 -55.02 26.30
CA GLN A 299 -130.69 -54.90 26.13
C GLN A 299 -131.28 -55.09 24.73
N ASN A 300 -130.53 -55.29 23.63
CA ASN A 300 -131.16 -55.64 22.34
C ASN A 300 -130.18 -56.25 21.33
N PHE A 301 -129.94 -57.56 21.44
CA PHE A 301 -129.27 -58.37 20.43
C PHE A 301 -130.31 -58.99 19.48
N SER A 302 -130.81 -58.20 18.53
CA SER A 302 -131.38 -58.76 17.29
C SER A 302 -131.23 -57.75 16.15
N LYS A 303 -130.66 -58.22 15.04
CA LYS A 303 -130.51 -57.56 13.73
C LYS A 303 -129.27 -56.69 13.51
N ALA A 304 -128.11 -57.31 13.72
CA ALA A 304 -126.92 -57.03 12.93
C ALA A 304 -126.93 -57.97 11.70
N ASP A 305 -127.49 -57.52 10.56
CA ASP A 305 -127.30 -58.24 9.28
C ASP A 305 -127.53 -57.36 8.01
N GLY A 306 -127.24 -56.05 8.07
CA GLY A 306 -127.59 -55.15 6.97
C GLY A 306 -126.51 -54.17 6.49
N ILE A 307 -125.50 -53.86 7.30
CA ILE A 307 -124.59 -52.72 7.04
C ILE A 307 -123.13 -53.19 6.90
N ALA A 308 -122.94 -54.41 6.39
CA ALA A 308 -121.63 -54.97 6.05
C ALA A 308 -121.27 -54.84 4.55
N LYS A 309 -122.09 -54.17 3.74
CA LYS A 309 -121.85 -54.03 2.28
C LYS A 309 -121.43 -52.63 1.79
N SER A 310 -121.37 -51.62 2.66
CA SER A 310 -121.12 -50.21 2.25
C SER A 310 -119.71 -49.69 2.53
N ILE A 311 -118.83 -50.50 3.13
CA ILE A 311 -117.49 -50.06 3.60
C ILE A 311 -116.38 -50.26 2.54
N ALA A 312 -116.64 -51.01 1.46
CA ALA A 312 -115.63 -51.30 0.45
C ALA A 312 -115.35 -50.15 -0.56
N GLU A 313 -116.26 -49.19 -0.72
CA GLU A 313 -116.14 -48.15 -1.77
C GLU A 313 -115.38 -46.88 -1.34
N LEU A 314 -115.23 -46.62 -0.04
CA LEU A 314 -114.59 -45.40 0.48
C LEU A 314 -113.06 -45.45 0.58
N HIS A 315 -112.45 -46.64 0.40
CA HIS A 315 -111.02 -46.84 0.63
C HIS A 315 -110.12 -46.28 -0.50
N ILE A 316 -110.66 -46.08 -1.71
CA ILE A 316 -109.87 -45.66 -2.89
C ILE A 316 -109.67 -44.13 -2.96
N LYS A 317 -110.60 -43.32 -2.42
CA LYS A 317 -110.48 -41.84 -2.43
C LYS A 317 -109.45 -41.30 -1.43
N LEU A 318 -109.15 -42.03 -0.36
CA LEU A 318 -108.29 -41.57 0.73
C LEU A 318 -106.79 -41.57 0.33
N ASN A 319 -106.39 -42.48 -0.56
CA ASN A 319 -105.00 -42.59 -1.02
C ASN A 319 -104.55 -41.51 -2.02
N HIS A 320 -105.48 -40.85 -2.72
CA HIS A 320 -105.13 -39.78 -3.68
C HIS A 320 -104.89 -38.43 -2.98
N LEU A 321 -105.61 -38.15 -1.88
CA LEU A 321 -105.46 -36.89 -1.12
C LEU A 321 -104.16 -36.85 -0.30
N GLY A 322 -103.67 -38.01 0.16
CA GLY A 322 -102.41 -38.11 0.91
C GLY A 322 -101.16 -37.68 0.11
N ARG A 323 -101.13 -37.93 -1.21
CA ARG A 323 -99.97 -37.61 -2.07
C ARG A 323 -99.88 -36.13 -2.47
N LEU A 324 -101.00 -35.40 -2.47
CA LEU A 324 -101.04 -33.96 -2.78
C LEU A 324 -100.58 -33.09 -1.59
N ASN A 325 -100.87 -33.51 -0.36
CA ASN A 325 -100.51 -32.78 0.85
C ASN A 325 -98.99 -32.77 1.11
N THR A 326 -98.29 -33.85 0.75
CA THR A 326 -96.83 -33.94 0.93
C THR A 326 -96.07 -33.00 -0.01
N ARG A 327 -96.51 -32.86 -1.27
CA ARG A 327 -95.91 -31.92 -2.24
C ARG A 327 -96.13 -30.45 -1.87
N TYR A 328 -97.27 -30.13 -1.24
CA TYR A 328 -97.57 -28.78 -0.79
C TYR A 328 -96.62 -28.32 0.35
N ARG A 329 -96.30 -29.22 1.30
CA ARG A 329 -95.38 -28.91 2.41
C ARG A 329 -93.93 -28.70 1.97
N ASP A 330 -93.43 -29.52 1.03
CA ASP A 330 -92.07 -29.34 0.50
C ASP A 330 -91.89 -28.02 -0.27
N THR A 331 -92.95 -27.54 -0.92
CA THR A 331 -92.89 -26.27 -1.68
C THR A 331 -92.91 -25.06 -0.73
N ILE A 332 -93.60 -25.15 0.40
CA ILE A 332 -93.58 -24.11 1.45
C ILE A 332 -92.22 -24.04 2.14
N GLY A 333 -91.59 -25.18 2.45
CA GLY A 333 -90.24 -25.21 3.06
C GLY A 333 -89.18 -24.54 2.19
N LYS A 334 -89.21 -24.77 0.87
CA LYS A 334 -88.29 -24.13 -0.08
C LYS A 334 -88.53 -22.62 -0.26
N ILE A 335 -89.74 -22.13 0.04
CA ILE A 335 -90.05 -20.69 -0.02
C ILE A 335 -89.52 -19.96 1.22
N GLU A 336 -89.48 -20.60 2.39
CA GLU A 336 -88.88 -20.02 3.59
C GLU A 336 -87.34 -19.97 3.54
N GLU A 337 -86.67 -21.03 3.09
CA GLU A 337 -85.21 -21.04 2.88
C GLU A 337 -84.76 -19.91 1.93
N ASN A 338 -85.49 -19.68 0.84
CA ASN A 338 -85.15 -18.60 -0.10
C ASN A 338 -85.42 -17.19 0.47
N LYS A 339 -86.36 -17.03 1.40
CA LYS A 339 -86.58 -15.76 2.11
C LYS A 339 -85.45 -15.47 3.10
N GLU A 340 -84.89 -16.49 3.74
CA GLU A 340 -83.73 -16.38 4.61
C GLU A 340 -82.48 -15.96 3.84
N VAL A 341 -82.22 -16.57 2.68
CA VAL A 341 -81.11 -16.20 1.77
C VAL A 341 -81.22 -14.75 1.26
N LEU A 342 -82.43 -14.28 0.94
CA LEU A 342 -82.68 -12.88 0.57
C LEU A 342 -82.49 -11.90 1.74
N SER A 343 -82.67 -12.33 2.99
CA SER A 343 -82.42 -11.50 4.18
C SER A 343 -80.93 -11.33 4.49
N GLN A 344 -80.11 -12.34 4.17
CA GLN A 344 -78.65 -12.33 4.34
C GLN A 344 -77.91 -11.49 3.29
N LEU A 345 -78.58 -11.14 2.19
CA LEU A 345 -78.04 -10.35 1.06
C LEU A 345 -78.27 -8.82 1.17
N LYS A 346 -78.74 -8.32 2.33
CA LYS A 346 -79.14 -6.90 2.48
C LYS A 346 -77.99 -5.88 2.51
N ASP A 347 -76.73 -6.30 2.69
CA ASP A 347 -75.57 -5.39 2.85
C ASP A 347 -74.50 -5.50 1.75
N ILE A 348 -74.91 -5.73 0.50
CA ILE A 348 -73.99 -5.67 -0.66
C ILE A 348 -73.39 -4.27 -0.91
N ARG A 349 -73.86 -3.22 -0.23
CA ARG A 349 -73.32 -1.84 -0.41
C ARG A 349 -72.01 -1.55 0.35
N TYR A 350 -71.56 -2.43 1.26
CA TYR A 350 -70.30 -2.23 2.00
C TYR A 350 -69.09 -2.93 1.36
N ILE A 351 -69.28 -3.66 0.25
CA ILE A 351 -68.20 -4.42 -0.40
C ILE A 351 -67.33 -3.53 -1.29
N ASP A 352 -67.89 -2.52 -1.98
CA ASP A 352 -67.13 -1.64 -2.87
C ASP A 352 -66.16 -0.67 -2.15
N ILE A 353 -66.52 -0.22 -0.95
CA ILE A 353 -65.65 0.66 -0.13
C ILE A 353 -64.46 -0.14 0.44
N ASN A 354 -64.70 -1.38 0.86
CA ASN A 354 -63.65 -2.27 1.37
C ASN A 354 -62.73 -2.77 0.25
N LEU A 355 -63.25 -3.01 -0.97
CA LEU A 355 -62.43 -3.39 -2.13
C LEU A 355 -61.44 -2.27 -2.52
N ASN A 356 -61.86 -1.00 -2.53
CA ASN A 356 -60.97 0.13 -2.81
C ASN A 356 -59.89 0.33 -1.73
N LEU A 357 -60.22 0.11 -0.44
CA LEU A 357 -59.25 0.13 0.66
C LEU A 357 -58.25 -1.03 0.55
N ILE A 358 -58.71 -2.22 0.15
CA ILE A 358 -57.86 -3.40 -0.06
C ILE A 358 -56.92 -3.18 -1.25
N GLU A 359 -57.39 -2.61 -2.38
CA GLU A 359 -56.52 -2.28 -3.52
C GLU A 359 -55.46 -1.24 -3.16
N LYS A 360 -55.82 -0.19 -2.42
CA LYS A 360 -54.87 0.84 -1.97
C LYS A 360 -53.82 0.25 -1.02
N ASN A 361 -54.24 -0.59 -0.08
CA ASN A 361 -53.34 -1.26 0.86
C ASN A 361 -52.44 -2.29 0.15
N LEU A 362 -52.93 -3.02 -0.85
CA LEU A 362 -52.11 -3.92 -1.67
C LEU A 362 -51.05 -3.18 -2.49
N LYS A 363 -51.38 -1.99 -2.99
CA LYS A 363 -50.43 -1.11 -3.70
C LYS A 363 -49.33 -0.61 -2.75
N MET A 364 -49.72 -0.16 -1.56
CA MET A 364 -48.79 0.28 -0.51
C MET A 364 -47.92 -0.88 0.01
N LEU A 365 -48.48 -2.09 0.10
CA LEU A 365 -47.73 -3.30 0.47
C LEU A 365 -46.71 -3.70 -0.61
N LYS A 366 -47.04 -3.55 -1.90
CA LYS A 366 -46.10 -3.71 -3.02
C LYS A 366 -44.95 -2.69 -2.97
N GLU A 367 -45.25 -1.43 -2.68
CA GLU A 367 -44.21 -0.40 -2.52
C GLU A 367 -43.32 -0.67 -1.30
N LEU A 368 -43.90 -1.04 -0.16
CA LEU A 368 -43.16 -1.38 1.05
C LEU A 368 -42.32 -2.65 0.89
N THR A 369 -42.81 -3.66 0.17
CA THR A 369 -42.02 -4.87 -0.14
C THR A 369 -40.89 -4.57 -1.11
N ASN A 370 -41.09 -3.66 -2.07
CA ASN A 370 -40.01 -3.23 -2.96
C ASN A 370 -38.95 -2.39 -2.22
N LEU A 371 -39.37 -1.49 -1.33
CA LEU A 371 -38.48 -0.74 -0.44
C LEU A 371 -37.73 -1.67 0.52
N LYS A 372 -38.38 -2.71 1.06
CA LYS A 372 -37.72 -3.74 1.88
C LYS A 372 -36.69 -4.55 1.07
N MET A 373 -36.98 -4.86 -0.19
CA MET A 373 -35.99 -5.49 -1.09
C MET A 373 -34.81 -4.56 -1.41
N GLN A 374 -35.06 -3.28 -1.65
CA GLN A 374 -34.00 -2.28 -1.85
C GLN A 374 -33.16 -2.09 -0.58
N GLN A 375 -33.79 -2.00 0.59
CA GLN A 375 -33.09 -1.96 1.87
C GLN A 375 -32.27 -3.24 2.12
N GLY A 376 -32.79 -4.41 1.73
CA GLY A 376 -32.06 -5.67 1.77
C GLY A 376 -30.83 -5.67 0.87
N ARG A 377 -30.93 -5.11 -0.35
CA ARG A 377 -29.78 -4.94 -1.26
C ARG A 377 -28.76 -3.96 -0.69
N ILE A 378 -29.20 -2.83 -0.15
CA ILE A 378 -28.33 -1.81 0.47
C ILE A 378 -27.64 -2.37 1.72
N ASN A 379 -28.35 -3.14 2.56
CA ASN A 379 -27.76 -3.81 3.71
C ASN A 379 -26.78 -4.92 3.29
N LYS A 380 -27.04 -5.61 2.18
CA LYS A 380 -26.11 -6.59 1.60
C LYS A 380 -24.85 -5.90 1.06
N SER A 381 -24.97 -4.76 0.39
CA SER A 381 -23.80 -3.97 -0.05
C SER A 381 -23.06 -3.32 1.12
N LEU A 382 -23.76 -2.90 2.18
CA LEU A 382 -23.13 -2.38 3.41
C LEU A 382 -22.41 -3.47 4.20
N SER A 383 -22.93 -4.70 4.22
CA SER A 383 -22.24 -5.83 4.87
C SER A 383 -21.02 -6.28 4.06
N ILE A 384 -21.12 -6.35 2.73
CA ILE A 384 -19.95 -6.55 1.86
C ILE A 384 -18.93 -5.42 2.04
N GLY A 385 -19.37 -4.16 2.06
CA GLY A 385 -18.53 -3.00 2.31
C GLY A 385 -17.88 -3.00 3.70
N LYS A 386 -18.58 -3.46 4.75
CA LYS A 386 -18.00 -3.66 6.09
C LYS A 386 -16.92 -4.74 6.10
N VAL A 387 -17.11 -5.85 5.40
CA VAL A 387 -16.09 -6.90 5.26
C VAL A 387 -14.87 -6.36 4.51
N TYR A 388 -15.05 -5.57 3.45
CA TYR A 388 -13.95 -4.89 2.77
C TYR A 388 -13.24 -3.87 3.68
N MET A 389 -13.98 -3.09 4.48
CA MET A 389 -13.41 -2.14 5.46
C MET A 389 -12.66 -2.84 6.59
N GLU A 390 -13.11 -4.01 7.06
CA GLU A 390 -12.36 -4.85 8.02
C GLU A 390 -11.09 -5.43 7.37
N GLN A 391 -11.15 -5.86 6.10
CA GLN A 391 -9.96 -6.31 5.36
C GLN A 391 -8.97 -5.17 5.07
N LEU A 392 -9.44 -3.93 5.00
CA LEU A 392 -8.63 -2.73 4.81
C LEU A 392 -8.19 -2.07 6.14
N SER A 393 -8.66 -2.57 7.29
CA SER A 393 -8.32 -2.00 8.61
C SER A 393 -6.85 -2.20 9.03
N GLU A 394 -6.15 -3.11 8.36
CA GLU A 394 -4.71 -3.35 8.56
C GLU A 394 -3.85 -2.60 7.52
N VAL A 395 -4.43 -1.80 6.61
CA VAL A 395 -3.65 -1.07 5.57
C VAL A 395 -2.73 -0.04 6.20
N ASP A 396 -3.15 0.61 7.28
CA ASP A 396 -2.29 1.54 8.03
C ASP A 396 -1.11 0.79 8.67
N ARG A 397 -1.33 -0.41 9.22
CA ARG A 397 -0.26 -1.26 9.75
C ARG A 397 0.68 -1.77 8.68
N VAL A 398 0.18 -2.06 7.47
CA VAL A 398 1.00 -2.46 6.32
C VAL A 398 1.83 -1.28 5.80
N SER A 399 1.27 -0.06 5.81
CA SER A 399 2.00 1.17 5.50
C SER A 399 3.12 1.43 6.52
N ASP A 400 2.83 1.33 7.82
CA ASP A 400 3.84 1.49 8.88
C ASP A 400 4.93 0.41 8.80
N LEU A 401 4.57 -0.83 8.48
CA LEU A 401 5.51 -1.92 8.25
C LEU A 401 6.37 -1.68 7.01
N GLN A 402 5.80 -1.14 5.94
CA GLN A 402 6.50 -0.78 4.72
C GLN A 402 7.52 0.33 5.00
N ASP A 403 7.12 1.40 5.68
CA ASP A 403 8.01 2.51 6.06
C ASP A 403 9.14 2.01 6.98
N SER A 404 8.83 1.11 7.92
CA SER A 404 9.84 0.47 8.79
C SER A 404 10.81 -0.43 8.01
N LEU A 405 10.31 -1.18 7.03
CA LEU A 405 11.13 -2.02 6.15
C LEU A 405 12.03 -1.18 5.26
N GLU A 406 11.50 -0.09 4.69
CA GLU A 406 12.25 0.81 3.82
C GLU A 406 13.34 1.55 4.60
N ALA A 407 13.07 1.94 5.86
CA ALA A 407 14.09 2.47 6.76
C ALA A 407 15.18 1.43 7.09
N LYS A 408 14.82 0.15 7.31
CA LYS A 408 15.77 -0.93 7.58
C LYS A 408 16.59 -1.33 6.34
N ILE A 409 16.00 -1.30 5.15
CA ILE A 409 16.70 -1.56 3.88
C ILE A 409 17.72 -0.44 3.63
N ASN A 410 17.33 0.82 3.80
CA ASN A 410 18.26 1.95 3.69
C ASN A 410 19.41 1.86 4.72
N LEU A 411 19.14 1.36 5.93
CA LEU A 411 20.19 1.11 6.93
C LEU A 411 21.13 -0.03 6.49
N LEU A 412 20.58 -1.10 5.90
CA LEU A 412 21.34 -2.23 5.40
C LEU A 412 22.26 -1.82 4.24
N ASP A 413 21.78 -1.00 3.31
CA ASP A 413 22.58 -0.48 2.20
C ASP A 413 23.77 0.34 2.70
N ARG A 414 23.55 1.23 3.69
CA ARG A 414 24.66 1.97 4.33
C ARG A 414 25.65 1.04 5.01
N LEU A 415 25.18 -0.02 5.68
CA LEU A 415 26.07 -1.01 6.31
C LEU A 415 26.85 -1.82 5.28
N MET A 416 26.26 -2.11 4.12
CA MET A 416 26.95 -2.73 2.99
C MET A 416 28.02 -1.81 2.42
N ASP A 417 27.74 -0.51 2.27
CA ASP A 417 28.73 0.48 1.84
C ASP A 417 29.91 0.58 2.82
N TYR A 418 29.63 0.58 4.14
CA TYR A 418 30.68 0.56 5.16
C TYR A 418 31.49 -0.74 5.13
N ARG A 419 30.85 -1.89 4.89
CA ARG A 419 31.54 -3.17 4.76
C ARG A 419 32.45 -3.21 3.52
N ASN A 420 31.97 -2.67 2.40
CA ASN A 420 32.77 -2.57 1.17
C ASN A 420 33.97 -1.64 1.40
N SER A 421 33.74 -0.49 2.01
CA SER A 421 34.82 0.44 2.39
C SER A 421 35.83 -0.19 3.35
N TYR A 422 35.37 -0.98 4.33
CA TYR A 422 36.24 -1.71 5.24
C TYR A 422 37.08 -2.78 4.52
N ASN A 423 36.48 -3.51 3.58
CA ASN A 423 37.20 -4.48 2.76
C ASN A 423 38.25 -3.81 1.87
N ASP A 424 37.93 -2.68 1.25
CA ASP A 424 38.87 -1.91 0.43
C ASP A 424 40.04 -1.35 1.25
N ILE A 425 39.78 -0.88 2.47
CA ILE A 425 40.83 -0.49 3.40
C ILE A 425 41.68 -1.71 3.80
N GLY A 426 41.05 -2.86 4.00
CA GLY A 426 41.72 -4.12 4.32
C GLY A 426 42.65 -4.61 3.20
N THR A 427 42.18 -4.60 1.96
CA THR A 427 42.97 -4.97 0.78
C THR A 427 44.10 -3.98 0.52
N ASN A 428 43.84 -2.66 0.66
CA ASN A 428 44.89 -1.65 0.59
C ASN A 428 45.94 -1.82 1.68
N ARG A 429 45.54 -2.10 2.92
CA ARG A 429 46.48 -2.36 4.02
C ARG A 429 47.33 -3.60 3.76
N ALA A 430 46.76 -4.67 3.19
CA ALA A 430 47.51 -5.85 2.79
C ALA A 430 48.51 -5.54 1.65
N ARG A 431 48.11 -4.72 0.67
CA ARG A 431 48.97 -4.28 -0.42
C ARG A 431 50.14 -3.44 0.09
N ILE A 432 49.87 -2.41 0.90
CA ILE A 432 50.90 -1.56 1.52
C ILE A 432 51.87 -2.38 2.37
N LYS A 433 51.39 -3.41 3.08
CA LYS A 433 52.25 -4.30 3.87
C LYS A 433 53.18 -5.15 3.00
N ASN A 434 52.72 -5.58 1.82
CA ASN A 434 53.58 -6.26 0.85
C ASN A 434 54.57 -5.29 0.19
N ASP A 435 54.11 -4.09 -0.18
CA ASP A 435 54.97 -3.04 -0.75
C ASP A 435 56.09 -2.65 0.26
N LEU A 436 55.78 -2.53 1.55
CA LEU A 436 56.77 -2.30 2.61
C LEU A 436 57.78 -3.45 2.73
N LYS A 437 57.34 -4.71 2.62
CA LYS A 437 58.26 -5.87 2.61
C LYS A 437 59.20 -5.85 1.42
N ASP A 438 58.69 -5.49 0.24
CA ASP A 438 59.52 -5.39 -0.97
C ASP A 438 60.51 -4.22 -0.86
N ILE A 439 60.10 -3.09 -0.27
CA ILE A 439 60.99 -1.97 0.02
C ILE A 439 62.07 -2.38 1.02
N ASP A 440 61.74 -3.06 2.12
CA ASP A 440 62.72 -3.56 3.10
C ASP A 440 63.73 -4.52 2.46
N LEU A 441 63.28 -5.39 1.55
CA LEU A 441 64.15 -6.27 0.77
C LEU A 441 65.08 -5.48 -0.15
N GLN A 442 64.55 -4.47 -0.86
CA GLN A 442 65.35 -3.61 -1.73
C GLN A 442 66.36 -2.75 -0.95
N VAL A 443 65.98 -2.23 0.21
CA VAL A 443 66.87 -1.49 1.11
C VAL A 443 67.98 -2.41 1.61
N GLY A 444 67.66 -3.64 2.01
CA GLY A 444 68.65 -4.65 2.39
C GLY A 444 69.65 -4.95 1.26
N ASP A 445 69.17 -5.13 0.03
CA ASP A 445 70.01 -5.40 -1.15
C ASP A 445 70.90 -4.20 -1.52
N MET A 446 70.36 -2.97 -1.37
CA MET A 446 71.10 -1.73 -1.56
C MET A 446 72.16 -1.50 -0.49
N ILE A 447 71.88 -1.84 0.77
CA ILE A 447 72.85 -1.79 1.88
C ILE A 447 73.99 -2.78 1.64
N GLU A 448 73.72 -4.00 1.19
CA GLU A 448 74.77 -4.97 0.85
C GLU A 448 75.58 -4.55 -0.38
N ARG A 449 74.93 -3.95 -1.40
CA ARG A 449 75.68 -3.33 -2.51
C ARG A 449 76.56 -2.18 -2.02
N TYR A 450 76.06 -1.34 -1.13
CA TYR A 450 76.82 -0.25 -0.54
C TYR A 450 78.01 -0.77 0.29
N ARG A 451 77.82 -1.85 1.06
CA ARG A 451 78.89 -2.60 1.75
C ARG A 451 79.98 -3.04 0.79
N SER A 452 79.59 -3.67 -0.31
CA SER A 452 80.53 -4.19 -1.31
C SER A 452 81.33 -3.07 -2.01
N LEU A 453 80.72 -1.91 -2.20
CA LEU A 453 81.37 -0.72 -2.76
C LEU A 453 82.33 -0.08 -1.77
N LEU A 454 81.95 0.05 -0.49
CA LEU A 454 82.81 0.59 0.56
C LEU A 454 84.07 -0.26 0.77
N ILE A 455 83.94 -1.59 0.71
CA ILE A 455 85.08 -2.53 0.79
C ILE A 455 86.02 -2.37 -0.41
N LYS A 456 85.50 -2.09 -1.62
CA LYS A 456 86.30 -1.93 -2.84
C LYS A 456 87.07 -0.61 -2.92
N ILE A 457 86.53 0.44 -2.32
CA ILE A 457 87.08 1.80 -2.46
C ILE A 457 88.26 2.02 -1.50
N GLU A 458 88.34 1.26 -0.39
CA GLU A 458 89.42 1.23 0.63
C GLU A 458 89.74 2.57 1.34
N VAL A 459 89.41 3.72 0.72
CA VAL A 459 89.69 5.08 1.18
C VAL A 459 88.50 5.99 0.89
N CYS A 460 87.96 6.67 1.90
CA CYS A 460 86.77 7.50 1.73
C CYS A 460 87.01 8.67 0.76
N PRO A 461 86.20 8.85 -0.30
CA PRO A 461 86.40 9.90 -1.31
C PRO A 461 86.10 11.33 -0.80
N ILE A 462 85.51 11.47 0.39
CA ILE A 462 85.16 12.79 0.99
C ILE A 462 86.18 13.21 2.05
N CYS A 463 86.58 12.30 2.94
CA CYS A 463 87.45 12.60 4.08
C CYS A 463 88.82 11.92 4.04
N PHE A 464 89.12 11.13 3.00
CA PHE A 464 90.40 10.46 2.74
C PHE A 464 90.91 9.50 3.84
N ASN A 465 90.07 9.18 4.83
CA ASN A 465 90.40 8.17 5.84
C ASN A 465 90.29 6.74 5.27
N SER A 466 91.10 5.83 5.81
CA SER A 466 91.01 4.39 5.50
C SER A 466 89.67 3.82 5.97
N ILE A 467 89.04 3.04 5.09
CA ILE A 467 87.81 2.32 5.35
C ILE A 467 88.18 0.89 5.71
N ASP A 468 88.42 0.66 7.01
CA ASP A 468 88.72 -0.65 7.55
C ASP A 468 87.41 -1.42 7.83
N ARG A 469 87.41 -2.76 7.80
CA ARG A 469 86.19 -3.58 8.04
C ARG A 469 85.33 -3.16 9.25
N PRO A 470 85.89 -2.78 10.42
CA PRO A 470 85.09 -2.32 11.56
C PRO A 470 84.30 -1.03 11.28
N LYS A 471 84.87 -0.10 10.50
CA LYS A 471 84.22 1.15 10.10
C LYS A 471 83.11 0.92 9.08
N VAL A 472 83.25 -0.08 8.20
CA VAL A 472 82.18 -0.48 7.27
C VAL A 472 80.97 -0.99 8.02
N ASP A 473 81.20 -1.82 9.04
CA ASP A 473 80.13 -2.37 9.87
C ASP A 473 79.44 -1.27 10.71
N GLU A 474 80.20 -0.33 11.26
CA GLU A 474 79.67 0.84 11.99
C GLU A 474 78.82 1.78 11.09
N ILE A 475 79.25 1.99 9.84
CA ILE A 475 78.48 2.77 8.85
C ILE A 475 77.19 2.04 8.48
N ILE A 476 77.22 0.72 8.31
CA ILE A 476 76.03 -0.05 7.90
C ILE A 476 75.03 -0.21 9.04
N ASP A 477 75.47 -0.40 10.27
CA ASP A 477 74.58 -0.46 11.43
C ASP A 477 73.87 0.88 11.69
N SER A 478 74.34 2.00 11.13
CA SER A 478 73.61 3.27 11.16
C SER A 478 72.38 3.34 10.24
N TYR A 479 72.23 2.36 9.32
CA TYR A 479 71.11 2.27 8.36
C TYR A 479 70.17 1.07 8.61
N ARG A 480 70.43 0.28 9.65
CA ARG A 480 69.51 -0.72 10.20
C ARG A 480 68.61 -0.09 11.26
#